data_AF-A0A345IHT7-F1
#
_entry.id   AF-A0A345IHT7-F1
#
_cell.length_a   1.000
_cell.length_b   1.000
_cell.length_c   1.000
_cell.angle_alpha   90.00
_cell.angle_beta   90.00
_cell.angle_gamma   90.00
#
_symmetry.space_group_name_H-M   'P 1'
#
loop_
_entity.id
_entity.type
_entity.pdbx_description
1 polymer ?
#
loop_
_entity_poly.entity_id
_entity_poly.type
_entity_poly.pdbx_seq_one_letter_code
_entity_poly.pdbx_strand_id
1 'polypeptide(L)'
;MVAKRKEEVPIYNRLAALRAERGMSRAELAAAVGINPQSVGFIERGDYGPSLELALRLSRVFGLPVEALFSLEPLPALSLQVYGKEEE
;
A
#
# COMPACT_ATOMS: atom_id res chain seq x y z
N MET A 1 -5.45 -0.48 29.74
CA MET A 1 -6.61 -0.07 28.93
C MET A 1 -6.10 0.41 27.58
N VAL A 2 -6.21 -0.40 26.52
CA VAL A 2 -5.90 0.07 25.16
C VAL A 2 -7.11 0.88 24.72
N ALA A 3 -6.92 2.18 24.54
CA ALA A 3 -7.96 3.07 24.03
C ALA A 3 -8.49 2.48 22.70
N LYS A 4 -9.80 2.20 22.64
CA LYS A 4 -10.47 1.83 21.39
C LYS A 4 -10.15 2.92 20.38
N ARG A 5 -9.42 2.58 19.31
CA ARG A 5 -9.15 3.52 18.23
C ARG A 5 -10.49 3.88 17.59
N LYS A 6 -10.84 5.16 17.75
CA LYS A 6 -11.97 5.86 17.12
C LYS A 6 -11.96 5.46 15.64
N GLU A 7 -13.05 4.86 15.16
CA GLU A 7 -13.28 4.41 13.76
C GLU A 7 -12.10 4.68 12.82
N GLU A 8 -11.12 3.77 12.79
CA GLU A 8 -9.96 3.93 11.91
C GLU A 8 -10.46 3.84 10.47
N VAL A 9 -10.34 4.95 9.74
CA VAL A 9 -10.60 4.97 8.30
C VAL A 9 -9.73 3.89 7.64
N PRO A 10 -10.32 2.91 6.94
CA PRO A 10 -9.55 1.83 6.33
C PRO A 10 -8.61 2.40 5.26
N ILE A 11 -7.35 2.01 5.31
CA ILE A 11 -6.36 2.36 4.28
C ILE A 11 -6.28 1.22 3.27
N TYR A 12 -6.77 1.46 2.07
CA TYR A 12 -6.61 0.55 0.94
C TYR A 12 -5.23 0.73 0.34
N ASN A 13 -4.62 -0.35 -0.16
CA ASN A 13 -3.29 -0.29 -0.73
C ASN A 13 -3.10 -1.26 -1.91
N ARG A 14 -2.08 -0.99 -2.73
CA ARG A 14 -1.65 -1.82 -3.86
C ARG A 14 -0.31 -2.52 -3.63
N LEU A 15 0.20 -2.55 -2.40
CA LEU A 15 1.57 -3.02 -2.13
C LEU A 15 1.78 -4.46 -2.58
N ALA A 16 0.84 -5.36 -2.32
CA ALA A 16 0.98 -6.76 -2.71
C ALA A 16 1.10 -6.92 -4.24
N ALA A 17 0.27 -6.18 -4.99
CA ALA A 17 0.28 -6.18 -6.45
C ALA A 17 1.57 -5.58 -7.01
N LEU A 18 1.95 -4.38 -6.56
CA LEU A 18 3.17 -3.70 -7.00
C LEU A 18 4.44 -4.48 -6.66
N ARG A 19 4.44 -5.15 -5.50
CA ARG A 19 5.55 -6.00 -5.07
C ARG A 19 5.66 -7.23 -5.99
N ALA A 20 4.55 -7.88 -6.30
CA ALA A 20 4.51 -9.02 -7.21
C ALA A 20 4.92 -8.63 -8.64
N GLU A 21 4.46 -7.48 -9.14
CA GLU A 21 4.85 -6.92 -10.46
C GLU A 21 6.36 -6.78 -10.59
N ARG A 22 7.04 -6.43 -9.50
CA ARG A 22 8.51 -6.25 -9.45
C ARG A 22 9.27 -7.50 -9.03
N GLY A 23 8.60 -8.64 -8.86
CA GLY A 23 9.22 -9.88 -8.39
C GLY A 23 9.84 -9.77 -6.99
N MET A 24 9.43 -8.79 -6.17
CA MET A 24 9.99 -8.58 -4.84
C MET A 24 9.32 -9.49 -3.81
N SER A 25 10.10 -9.99 -2.85
CA SER A 25 9.62 -10.62 -1.63
C SER A 25 9.27 -9.57 -0.57
N ARG A 26 8.47 -9.96 0.44
CA ARG A 26 8.19 -9.07 1.59
C ARG A 26 9.47 -8.68 2.34
N ALA A 27 10.43 -9.59 2.40
CA ALA A 27 11.72 -9.35 3.05
C ALA A 27 12.54 -8.29 2.30
N GLU A 28 12.58 -8.37 0.98
CA GLU A 28 13.29 -7.37 0.15
C GLU A 28 12.64 -5.99 0.25
N LEU A 29 11.30 -5.91 0.17
CA LEU A 29 10.60 -4.64 0.36
C LEU A 29 10.84 -4.06 1.75
N ALA A 30 10.80 -4.89 2.79
CA ALA A 30 11.03 -4.48 4.16
C ALA A 30 12.46 -3.97 4.36
N ALA A 31 13.46 -4.64 3.78
CA ALA A 31 14.85 -4.20 3.80
C ALA A 31 15.01 -2.84 3.08
N ALA A 32 14.36 -2.65 1.93
CA ALA A 32 14.43 -1.41 1.14
C ALA A 32 13.87 -0.19 1.88
N VAL A 33 12.89 -0.38 2.77
CA VAL A 33 12.28 0.72 3.55
C VAL A 33 12.65 0.73 5.03
N GLY A 34 13.48 -0.21 5.48
CA GLY A 34 14.01 -0.30 6.83
C GLY A 34 12.98 -0.71 7.90
N ILE A 35 12.12 -1.68 7.61
CA ILE A 35 11.10 -2.20 8.55
C ILE A 35 11.15 -3.73 8.69
N ASN A 36 10.34 -4.29 9.60
CA ASN A 36 10.19 -5.73 9.75
C ASN A 36 9.37 -6.33 8.57
N PRO A 37 9.76 -7.47 7.97
CA PRO A 37 8.97 -8.15 6.93
C PRO A 37 7.51 -8.45 7.32
N GLN A 38 7.23 -8.69 8.61
CA GLN A 38 5.86 -8.86 9.12
C GLN A 38 5.05 -7.57 8.97
N SER A 39 5.67 -6.40 9.18
CA SER A 39 5.04 -5.09 8.99
C SER A 39 4.54 -4.91 7.56
N VAL A 40 5.33 -5.32 6.56
CA VAL A 40 4.87 -5.33 5.17
C VAL A 40 3.60 -6.17 5.01
N GLY A 41 3.57 -7.36 5.61
CA GLY A 41 2.40 -8.24 5.56
C GLY A 41 1.15 -7.65 6.22
N PHE A 42 1.29 -6.95 7.35
CA PHE A 42 0.18 -6.25 8.00
C PHE A 42 -0.35 -5.10 7.14
N ILE A 43 0.53 -4.31 6.52
CA ILE A 43 0.13 -3.22 5.63
C ILE A 43 -0.57 -3.77 4.38
N GLU A 44 -0.03 -4.82 3.76
CA GLU A 44 -0.65 -5.45 2.58
C GLU A 44 -2.09 -5.94 2.85
N ARG A 45 -2.38 -6.41 4.06
CA ARG A 45 -3.73 -6.84 4.46
C ARG A 45 -4.65 -5.69 4.91
N GLY A 46 -4.10 -4.49 5.10
CA GLY A 46 -4.83 -3.35 5.64
C GLY A 46 -5.05 -3.42 7.15
N ASP A 47 -4.28 -4.25 7.87
CA ASP A 47 -4.40 -4.39 9.34
C ASP A 47 -4.04 -3.09 10.08
N TYR A 48 -3.18 -2.26 9.48
CA TYR A 48 -2.95 -0.87 9.87
C TYR A 48 -2.39 -0.04 8.70
N GLY A 49 -2.61 1.27 8.74
CA GLY A 49 -2.04 2.22 7.79
C GLY A 49 -0.57 2.55 8.12
N PRO A 50 0.32 2.70 7.11
CA PRO A 50 1.70 3.11 7.34
C PRO A 50 1.76 4.55 7.92
N SER A 51 2.87 4.88 8.59
CA SER A 51 3.17 6.29 8.87
C SER A 51 3.39 7.06 7.57
N LEU A 52 3.22 8.39 7.59
CA LEU A 52 3.51 9.25 6.44
C LEU A 52 4.94 9.03 5.92
N GLU A 53 5.91 8.91 6.82
CA GLU A 53 7.30 8.63 6.47
C GLU A 53 7.44 7.30 5.71
N LEU A 54 6.82 6.23 6.21
CA LEU A 54 6.88 4.92 5.55
C LEU A 54 6.18 4.96 4.18
N ALA A 55 5.04 5.65 4.07
CA ALA A 55 4.36 5.84 2.79
C ALA A 55 5.25 6.55 1.75
N LEU A 56 5.98 7.60 2.17
CA LEU A 56 6.92 8.31 1.31
C LEU A 56 8.13 7.45 0.92
N ARG A 57 8.66 6.63 1.83
CA ARG A 57 9.73 5.67 1.49
C ARG A 57 9.25 4.64 0.47
N LEU A 58 8.05 4.08 0.66
CA LEU A 58 7.46 3.14 -0.27
C LEU A 58 7.23 3.78 -1.63
N SER A 59 6.71 5.00 -1.68
CA SER A 59 6.58 5.79 -2.92
C SER A 59 7.90 5.89 -3.67
N ARG A 60 9.03 6.13 -2.97
CA ARG A 60 10.37 6.16 -3.59
C ARG A 60 10.82 4.79 -4.09
N VAL A 61 10.61 3.73 -3.32
CA VAL A 61 10.94 2.37 -3.76
C VAL A 61 10.17 2.03 -5.03
N PHE A 62 8.87 2.34 -5.07
CA PHE A 62 8.01 2.08 -6.22
C PHE A 62 8.09 3.12 -7.33
N GLY A 63 8.78 4.25 -7.15
CA GLY A 63 8.83 5.31 -8.17
C GLY A 63 7.44 5.82 -8.58
N LEU A 64 6.47 5.76 -7.66
CA LEU A 64 5.06 6.08 -7.88
C LEU A 64 4.58 7.04 -6.79
N PRO A 65 3.62 7.94 -7.06
CA PRO A 65 3.06 8.82 -6.05
C PRO A 65 2.35 8.01 -4.94
N VAL A 66 2.25 8.58 -3.73
CA VAL A 66 1.67 7.89 -2.56
C VAL A 66 0.23 7.45 -2.84
N GLU A 67 -0.51 8.25 -3.59
CA GLU A 67 -1.90 8.04 -4.00
C GLU A 67 -2.06 6.84 -4.96
N ALA A 68 -0.98 6.45 -5.67
CA ALA A 68 -0.98 5.22 -6.46
C ALA A 68 -0.76 3.97 -5.60
N LEU A 69 -0.22 4.13 -4.39
CA LEU A 69 0.06 3.04 -3.46
C LEU A 69 -1.06 2.88 -2.42
N PHE A 70 -1.65 3.98 -1.96
CA PHE A 70 -2.59 4.04 -0.84
C PHE A 70 -3.79 4.93 -1.14
N SER A 71 -4.94 4.60 -0.57
CA SER A 71 -6.17 5.38 -0.69
C SER A 71 -7.06 5.21 0.55
N LEU A 72 -7.88 6.22 0.85
CA LEU A 72 -8.95 6.12 1.84
C LEU A 72 -10.21 5.45 1.26
N GLU A 73 -10.27 5.30 -0.06
CA GLU A 73 -11.34 4.65 -0.80
C GLU A 73 -10.81 3.36 -1.48
N PRO A 74 -11.68 2.35 -1.72
CA PRO A 74 -11.29 1.14 -2.43
C PRO A 74 -10.58 1.44 -3.75
N LEU A 75 -9.37 0.91 -3.91
CA LEU A 75 -8.62 1.04 -5.16
C LEU A 75 -9.28 0.14 -6.22
N PRO A 76 -9.73 0.67 -7.36
CA PRO A 76 -10.31 -0.16 -8.41
C PRO A 76 -9.24 -1.08 -9.01
N ALA A 77 -9.69 -2.15 -9.65
CA ALA A 77 -8.80 -3.06 -10.35
C ALA A 77 -8.00 -2.31 -11.45
N LEU A 78 -6.74 -2.67 -11.63
CA LEU A 78 -5.88 -2.05 -12.66
C LEU A 78 -6.46 -2.24 -14.07
N SER A 79 -7.09 -3.39 -14.35
CA SER A 79 -7.78 -3.64 -15.62
C SER A 79 -8.89 -2.63 -15.90
N LEU A 80 -9.66 -2.23 -14.88
CA LEU A 80 -10.70 -1.20 -15.01
C LEU A 80 -10.10 0.19 -15.23
N GLN A 81 -8.91 0.47 -14.69
CA GLN A 81 -8.23 1.75 -14.95
C GLN A 81 -7.65 1.83 -16.37
N VAL A 82 -7.20 0.70 -16.92
CA VAL A 82 -6.60 0.62 -18.26
C VAL A 82 -7.67 0.52 -19.35
N TYR A 83 -8.70 -0.30 -19.15
CA TYR A 83 -9.73 -0.59 -20.16
C TYR A 83 -11.12 -0.01 -19.84
N GLY A 84 -11.37 0.42 -18.59
CA GLY A 84 -12.63 1.04 -18.19
C GLY A 84 -12.68 2.56 -18.40
N LYS A 85 -11.66 3.13 -19.07
CA LYS A 85 -11.79 4.44 -19.73
C LYS A 85 -12.48 4.23 -21.09
N GLU A 86 -13.76 3.90 -21.07
CA GLU A 86 -14.66 4.28 -22.16
C GLU A 86 -15.55 5.40 -21.62
N GLU A 87 -15.58 6.51 -22.36
CA GLU A 87 -16.45 7.70 -22.22
C GLU A 87 -16.10 8.70 -21.09
N GLU A 88 -15.23 9.68 -21.41
CA GLU A 88 -15.58 11.11 -21.61
C GLU A 88 -14.41 11.89 -22.24
#